data_AF-A0A1L8D6A1-F1
#
_entry.id   AF-A0A1L8D6A1-F1
#
_cell.length_a   1.000
_cell.length_b   1.000
_cell.length_c   1.000
_cell.angle_alpha   90.00
_cell.angle_beta   90.00
_cell.angle_gamma   90.00
#
_symmetry.space_group_name_H-M   'P 1'
#
loop_
_entity.id
_entity.type
_entity.pdbx_description
1 polymer ?
#
loop_
_entity_poly.entity_id
_entity_poly.type
_entity_poly.pdbx_seq_one_letter_code
_entity_poly.pdbx_strand_id
1 'polypeptide(L)'
;MSATAIATNPPFVTMATRIPEVPTESNYFEENLAKARICLECTESEKRIADVDVNSNVIQDGDRVSRTEIQRFYHGKNIFVTGGTGFLGKVLLEKLLRCCPGVENVYLLVRQKRGKDIYTRVDEIFDDPVFDRLKEEVPKFRHKIVAVAGDCGSAGLGLTLADRHTLAEKVNIIFHSAATVKFDEDLRTALETNVRAPLHVLRLARDMRGLDVMMHISTAYSNSHLSAVEERFYPCAADCAQLQSLVDTLTDEQRARLLPEILGPWPNTYTFTKALAEKELKEHCGGLPLGIFRPAIVTSTAKEPLRCWIDNMYGPTGVAVGGATGVLRTLQCDAAVTAEIVPVDLVVNCLLAAARSVHMEHKNSPAPEPPIFNYVSSVENRITWGSFMELNMAYIDAHPLTSAVWYFSLSLHKSAAVNRVYRVLLHLLPAALVDGLALCVGQKPKMLKVYRKIHKFSSVLSYFTTREIQFCNRRTRQLWEDTSEEDKRLFPFSMTSVDWSEYFSQYLAGIRKYIFKESEDTLPQAKIKWRRLYYLHQTVRLIFLIFAVYCVWTVISAVF
;
A
#
# COMPACT_ATOMS: atom_id res chain seq x y z
N MET A 1 -65.65 -30.61 -49.65
CA MET A 1 -65.50 -31.16 -51.01
C MET A 1 -64.08 -31.69 -51.11
N SER A 2 -63.92 -33.03 -51.07
CA SER A 2 -63.23 -33.87 -52.08
C SER A 2 -61.76 -33.48 -52.35
N ALA A 3 -60.74 -34.35 -52.32
CA ALA A 3 -60.72 -35.80 -52.38
C ALA A 3 -59.36 -36.35 -51.91
N THR A 4 -59.41 -37.62 -51.57
CA THR A 4 -58.39 -38.64 -51.24
C THR A 4 -57.42 -38.94 -52.40
N ALA A 5 -56.15 -39.24 -52.11
CA ALA A 5 -55.38 -40.40 -52.66
C ALA A 5 -53.91 -40.39 -52.12
N ILE A 6 -53.56 -41.29 -51.20
CA ILE A 6 -52.83 -42.58 -51.38
C ILE A 6 -51.29 -42.45 -51.33
N ALA A 7 -50.80 -42.88 -50.15
CA ALA A 7 -49.61 -43.68 -49.81
C ALA A 7 -48.41 -43.79 -50.77
N THR A 8 -47.21 -43.58 -50.22
CA THR A 8 -46.11 -44.57 -50.19
C THR A 8 -45.03 -44.10 -49.19
N ASN A 9 -44.61 -45.00 -48.28
CA ASN A 9 -43.43 -44.93 -47.39
C ASN A 9 -42.69 -46.27 -47.60
N PRO A 10 -41.39 -46.46 -47.27
CA PRO A 10 -40.27 -45.54 -47.00
C PRO A 10 -39.00 -45.96 -47.83
N PRO A 11 -37.73 -45.53 -47.56
CA PRO A 11 -36.97 -45.96 -46.37
C PRO A 11 -36.14 -44.85 -45.68
N PHE A 12 -35.81 -45.16 -44.42
CA PHE A 12 -34.88 -44.46 -43.55
C PHE A 12 -33.54 -44.11 -44.23
N VAL A 13 -33.16 -42.82 -44.22
CA VAL A 13 -31.77 -42.39 -44.28
C VAL A 13 -31.57 -41.21 -43.30
N THR A 14 -30.64 -41.43 -42.38
CA THR A 14 -30.13 -40.54 -41.34
C THR A 14 -29.56 -39.24 -41.91
N MET A 15 -30.20 -38.10 -41.63
CA MET A 15 -29.59 -36.77 -41.82
C MET A 15 -29.02 -36.27 -40.50
N ALA A 16 -27.68 -36.33 -40.40
CA ALA A 16 -26.91 -35.64 -39.39
C ALA A 16 -26.97 -34.13 -39.65
N THR A 17 -27.64 -33.39 -38.78
CA THR A 17 -27.65 -31.93 -38.77
C THR A 17 -26.31 -31.41 -38.26
N ARG A 18 -25.60 -30.67 -39.13
CA ARG A 18 -24.39 -29.91 -38.79
C ARG A 18 -24.73 -28.83 -37.78
N ILE A 19 -24.17 -28.95 -36.59
CA ILE A 19 -24.10 -27.88 -35.58
C ILE A 19 -22.83 -27.07 -35.90
N PRO A 20 -22.89 -25.72 -35.94
CA PRO A 20 -21.71 -24.90 -36.19
C PRO A 20 -20.68 -25.07 -35.07
N GLU A 21 -19.43 -25.27 -35.46
CA GLU A 21 -18.26 -25.41 -34.58
C GLU A 21 -18.07 -24.15 -33.73
N VAL A 22 -18.05 -24.33 -32.42
CA VAL A 22 -17.64 -23.34 -31.43
C VAL A 22 -16.10 -23.32 -31.41
N PRO A 23 -15.42 -22.17 -31.53
CA PRO A 23 -13.97 -22.12 -31.44
C PRO A 23 -13.53 -22.59 -30.06
N THR A 24 -12.68 -23.62 -30.03
CA THR A 24 -11.99 -24.08 -28.82
C THR A 24 -11.16 -22.93 -28.24
N GLU A 25 -11.39 -22.64 -26.96
CA GLU A 25 -10.57 -21.72 -26.16
C GLU A 25 -9.09 -22.07 -26.31
N SER A 26 -8.33 -21.15 -26.91
CA SER A 26 -6.88 -21.24 -26.96
C SER A 26 -6.33 -21.21 -25.54
N ASN A 27 -5.57 -22.24 -25.21
CA ASN A 27 -4.96 -22.44 -23.91
C ASN A 27 -3.89 -21.36 -23.64
N TYR A 28 -4.32 -20.25 -23.04
CA TYR A 28 -3.50 -19.08 -22.63
C TYR A 28 -2.30 -19.46 -21.73
N PHE A 29 -2.34 -20.66 -21.14
CA PHE A 29 -1.29 -21.22 -20.29
C PHE A 29 -0.11 -21.81 -21.09
N GLU A 30 -0.35 -22.39 -22.26
CA GLU A 30 0.70 -23.00 -23.10
C GLU A 30 1.51 -21.94 -23.87
N GLU A 31 0.85 -20.87 -24.36
CA GLU A 31 1.54 -19.76 -25.06
C GLU A 31 2.53 -19.00 -24.17
N ASN A 32 2.26 -18.90 -22.86
CA ASN A 32 3.15 -18.23 -21.90
C ASN A 32 4.30 -19.14 -21.43
N LEU A 33 4.10 -20.47 -21.42
CA LEU A 33 5.17 -21.45 -21.18
C LEU A 33 6.16 -21.53 -22.36
N ALA A 34 5.69 -21.33 -23.60
CA ALA A 34 6.55 -21.25 -24.77
C ALA A 34 7.42 -19.96 -24.79
N LYS A 35 6.88 -18.83 -24.31
CA LYS A 35 7.65 -17.58 -24.12
C LYS A 35 8.66 -17.66 -22.98
N ALA A 36 8.34 -18.41 -21.91
CA ALA A 36 9.25 -18.65 -20.79
C ALA A 36 10.41 -19.63 -21.14
N ARG A 37 10.26 -20.47 -22.17
CA ARG A 37 11.29 -21.43 -22.61
C ARG A 37 12.30 -20.88 -23.62
N ILE A 38 12.07 -19.69 -24.19
CA ILE A 38 12.99 -19.06 -25.15
C ILE A 38 14.07 -18.22 -24.44
N CYS A 39 14.02 -18.09 -23.11
CA CYS A 39 15.00 -17.33 -22.32
C CYS A 39 16.02 -18.22 -21.58
N LEU A 40 16.61 -19.19 -22.28
CA LEU A 40 17.65 -20.08 -21.72
C LEU A 40 18.84 -20.36 -22.66
N GLU A 41 19.05 -19.53 -23.67
CA GLU A 41 20.30 -19.52 -24.45
C GLU A 41 20.97 -18.16 -24.32
N CYS A 42 21.81 -18.02 -23.30
CA CYS A 42 22.74 -16.90 -23.15
C CYS A 42 23.70 -16.90 -24.35
N THR A 43 23.61 -15.89 -25.22
CA THR A 43 24.63 -15.63 -26.23
C THR A 43 25.77 -14.82 -25.59
N GLU A 44 27.02 -15.24 -25.83
CA GLU A 44 28.25 -14.62 -25.31
C GLU A 44 28.47 -13.15 -25.75
N SER A 45 27.54 -12.55 -26.50
CA SER A 45 27.57 -11.15 -26.91
C SER A 45 27.05 -10.15 -25.86
N GLU A 46 26.29 -10.60 -24.86
CA GLU A 46 25.75 -9.71 -23.80
C GLU A 46 26.69 -9.56 -22.58
N LYS A 47 27.75 -10.37 -22.50
CA LYS A 47 28.81 -10.24 -21.48
C LYS A 47 29.77 -9.05 -21.71
N ARG A 48 29.60 -8.26 -22.78
CA ARG A 48 30.46 -7.11 -23.10
C ARG A 48 29.85 -5.72 -22.84
N ILE A 49 28.65 -5.65 -22.25
CA ILE A 49 28.01 -4.37 -21.89
C ILE A 49 27.85 -4.20 -20.35
N ALA A 50 28.35 -5.17 -19.57
CA ALA A 50 28.39 -5.12 -18.12
C ALA A 50 29.83 -5.10 -17.58
N ASP A 51 30.65 -4.19 -18.10
CA ASP A 51 31.94 -3.79 -17.51
C ASP A 51 32.12 -2.29 -17.79
N VAL A 52 31.38 -1.46 -17.05
CA VAL A 52 31.79 -0.08 -16.83
C VAL A 52 32.49 -0.07 -15.49
N ASP A 53 33.82 -0.08 -15.56
CA ASP A 53 34.76 0.13 -14.47
C ASP A 53 34.25 1.21 -13.50
N VAL A 54 33.79 0.79 -12.31
CA VAL A 54 33.76 1.65 -11.13
C VAL A 54 35.14 1.55 -10.50
N ASN A 55 36.13 2.13 -11.17
CA ASN A 55 37.46 2.26 -10.62
C ASN A 55 37.64 3.66 -10.04
N SER A 56 38.10 3.66 -8.80
CA SER A 56 38.33 4.80 -7.93
C SER A 56 39.22 5.86 -8.59
N ASN A 57 38.70 7.07 -8.74
CA ASN A 57 39.51 8.27 -8.91
C ASN A 57 39.30 9.18 -7.71
N VAL A 58 40.24 9.11 -6.76
CA VAL A 58 40.52 10.19 -5.83
C VAL A 58 41.03 11.36 -6.67
N ILE A 59 40.20 12.37 -6.88
CA ILE A 59 40.62 13.64 -7.47
C ILE A 59 40.50 14.71 -6.38
N GLN A 60 41.67 15.22 -5.98
CA GLN A 60 41.82 16.49 -5.32
C GLN A 60 41.48 17.62 -6.31
N ASP A 61 40.79 18.63 -5.80
CA ASP A 61 40.54 19.97 -6.33
C ASP A 61 39.42 20.18 -7.39
N GLY A 62 38.45 21.04 -7.02
CA GLY A 62 37.85 22.00 -7.95
C GLY A 62 36.54 21.70 -8.70
N ASP A 63 36.10 20.45 -8.88
CA ASP A 63 34.96 20.20 -9.78
C ASP A 63 33.59 20.43 -9.11
N ARG A 64 32.85 21.45 -9.60
CA ARG A 64 31.42 21.62 -9.32
C ARG A 64 30.68 20.40 -9.86
N VAL A 65 30.38 19.42 -9.00
CA VAL A 65 29.37 18.40 -9.31
C VAL A 65 28.11 19.12 -9.78
N SER A 66 27.79 19.00 -11.07
CA SER A 66 26.62 19.63 -11.66
C SER A 66 25.38 19.00 -11.04
N ARG A 67 24.76 19.71 -10.09
CA ARG A 67 23.55 19.25 -9.41
C ARG A 67 22.38 19.28 -10.40
N THR A 68 21.52 18.27 -10.33
CA THR A 68 20.24 18.26 -11.06
C THR A 68 19.31 19.35 -10.52
N GLU A 69 18.17 19.60 -11.16
CA GLU A 69 17.27 20.68 -10.75
C GLU A 69 16.61 20.40 -9.41
N ILE A 70 16.21 19.15 -9.17
CA ILE A 70 15.68 18.72 -7.86
C ILE A 70 16.76 18.85 -6.79
N GLN A 71 17.99 18.40 -7.04
CA GLN A 71 19.09 18.55 -6.09
C GLN A 71 19.40 20.02 -5.76
N ARG A 72 19.36 20.91 -6.76
CA ARG A 72 19.54 22.36 -6.55
C ARG A 72 18.45 22.95 -5.67
N PHE A 73 17.20 22.52 -5.85
CA PHE A 73 16.08 22.99 -5.02
C PHE A 73 16.29 22.69 -3.53
N TYR A 74 16.78 21.48 -3.21
CA TYR A 74 17.04 21.06 -1.82
C TYR A 74 18.39 21.54 -1.26
N HIS A 75 19.26 22.13 -2.08
CA HIS A 75 20.58 22.55 -1.66
C HIS A 75 20.52 23.74 -0.68
N GLY A 76 21.17 23.60 0.47
CA GLY A 76 21.18 24.60 1.54
C GLY A 76 19.84 24.77 2.25
N LYS A 77 18.87 23.88 2.02
CA LYS A 77 17.53 23.95 2.61
C LYS A 77 17.47 23.19 3.93
N ASN A 78 16.69 23.75 4.85
CA ASN A 78 16.29 23.08 6.08
C ASN A 78 14.87 22.49 5.92
N ILE A 79 14.70 21.24 6.32
CA ILE A 79 13.51 20.46 6.03
C ILE A 79 12.87 19.99 7.33
N PHE A 80 11.59 20.28 7.54
CA PHE A 80 10.82 19.77 8.66
C PHE A 80 9.97 18.58 8.23
N VAL A 81 10.14 17.44 8.88
CA VAL A 81 9.42 16.20 8.56
C VAL A 81 8.61 15.75 9.77
N THR A 82 7.29 15.64 9.61
CA THR A 82 6.47 14.90 10.57
C THR A 82 6.19 13.50 10.05
N GLY A 83 6.09 12.53 10.96
CA GLY A 83 5.86 11.14 10.57
C GLY A 83 7.09 10.46 9.95
N GLY A 84 8.29 11.07 10.06
CA GLY A 84 9.52 10.49 9.51
C GLY A 84 9.95 9.16 10.16
N THR A 85 9.37 8.80 11.32
CA THR A 85 9.58 7.49 11.95
C THR A 85 8.68 6.38 11.37
N GLY A 86 7.76 6.71 10.47
CA GLY A 86 6.84 5.77 9.83
C GLY A 86 7.36 5.24 8.50
N PHE A 87 6.64 4.28 7.91
CA PHE A 87 7.02 3.59 6.67
C PHE A 87 7.44 4.54 5.52
N LEU A 88 6.51 5.40 5.06
CA LEU A 88 6.80 6.39 4.00
C LEU A 88 7.89 7.38 4.44
N GLY A 89 7.87 7.77 5.71
CA GLY A 89 8.81 8.71 6.29
C GLY A 89 10.26 8.23 6.27
N LYS A 90 10.51 6.95 6.55
CA LYS A 90 11.85 6.36 6.49
C LYS A 90 12.43 6.41 5.07
N VAL A 91 11.63 6.02 4.07
CA VAL A 91 12.04 6.06 2.66
C VAL A 91 12.25 7.49 2.19
N LEU A 92 11.41 8.43 2.63
CA LEU A 92 11.59 9.86 2.38
C LEU A 92 12.93 10.36 2.94
N LEU A 93 13.23 10.06 4.20
CA LEU A 93 14.49 10.45 4.83
C LEU A 93 15.69 9.84 4.12
N GLU A 94 15.62 8.54 3.80
CA GLU A 94 16.69 7.83 3.10
C GLU A 94 16.98 8.46 1.74
N LYS A 95 15.95 8.61 0.90
CA LYS A 95 16.09 9.16 -0.45
C LYS A 95 16.60 10.60 -0.42
N LEU A 96 16.03 11.42 0.46
CA LEU A 96 16.39 12.83 0.60
C LEU A 96 17.85 13.00 1.05
N LEU A 97 18.29 12.25 2.06
CA LEU A 97 19.66 12.39 2.58
C LEU A 97 20.71 11.82 1.63
N ARG A 98 20.38 10.74 0.91
CA ARG A 98 21.29 10.09 -0.05
C ARG A 98 21.38 10.87 -1.36
N CYS A 99 20.24 11.22 -1.95
CA CYS A 99 20.19 11.83 -3.27
C CYS A 99 20.26 13.37 -3.25
N CYS A 100 20.00 14.02 -2.11
CA CYS A 100 20.17 15.46 -1.92
C CYS A 100 21.21 15.76 -0.82
N PRO A 101 22.50 15.42 -1.01
CA PRO A 101 23.54 15.65 -0.01
C PRO A 101 23.81 17.14 0.25
N GLY A 102 23.19 18.06 -0.50
CA GLY A 102 23.20 19.49 -0.24
C GLY A 102 22.19 19.97 0.82
N VAL A 103 21.29 19.11 1.32
CA VAL A 103 20.37 19.47 2.41
C VAL A 103 21.19 19.88 3.64
N GLU A 104 20.81 20.98 4.27
CA GLU A 104 21.52 21.55 5.41
C GLU A 104 21.15 20.80 6.69
N ASN A 105 19.87 20.86 7.11
CA ASN A 105 19.35 20.10 8.23
C ASN A 105 17.99 19.48 7.92
N VAL A 106 17.71 18.34 8.56
CA VAL A 106 16.39 17.70 8.64
C VAL A 106 15.92 17.74 10.09
N TYR A 107 14.95 18.59 10.36
CA TYR A 107 14.23 18.68 11.62
C TYR A 107 13.16 17.58 11.66
N LEU A 108 13.37 16.57 12.49
CA LEU A 108 12.50 15.41 12.58
C LEU A 108 11.60 15.51 13.83
N LEU A 109 10.29 15.61 13.64
CA LEU A 109 9.33 15.58 14.75
C LEU A 109 9.22 14.16 15.32
N VAL A 110 9.62 13.98 16.57
CA VAL A 110 9.66 12.68 17.26
C VAL A 110 8.86 12.73 18.55
N ARG A 111 7.87 11.82 18.65
CA ARG A 111 7.11 11.62 19.88
C ARG A 111 7.98 11.05 20.98
N GLN A 112 7.86 11.54 22.21
CA GLN A 112 8.42 10.83 23.36
C GLN A 112 7.64 9.53 23.60
N LYS A 113 8.31 8.46 24.03
CA LYS A 113 7.67 7.22 24.46
C LYS A 113 8.12 6.90 25.88
N ARG A 114 7.26 6.23 26.65
CA ARG A 114 7.60 5.79 28.02
C ARG A 114 8.90 4.99 28.00
N GLY A 115 9.92 5.49 28.70
CA GLY A 115 11.22 4.84 28.83
C GLY A 115 12.20 5.03 27.68
N LYS A 116 11.90 5.88 26.67
CA LYS A 116 12.85 6.23 25.60
C LYS A 116 12.77 7.72 25.27
N ASP A 117 13.90 8.42 25.36
CA ASP A 117 14.03 9.80 24.92
C ASP A 117 14.00 9.89 23.39
N ILE A 118 13.90 11.11 22.86
CA ILE A 118 13.78 11.35 21.41
C ILE A 118 15.04 10.96 20.63
N TYR A 119 16.23 11.09 21.19
CA TYR A 119 17.50 10.82 20.51
C TYR A 119 17.70 9.32 20.33
N THR A 120 17.49 8.55 21.40
CA THR A 120 17.47 7.08 21.33
C THR A 120 16.48 6.59 20.27
N ARG A 121 15.28 7.20 20.21
CA ARG A 121 14.29 6.87 19.18
C ARG A 121 14.75 7.21 17.77
N VAL A 122 15.55 8.25 17.59
CA VAL A 122 16.08 8.63 16.27
C VAL A 122 17.17 7.65 15.86
N ASP A 123 18.05 7.24 16.77
CA ASP A 123 19.08 6.23 16.50
C ASP A 123 18.45 4.91 16.07
N GLU A 124 17.45 4.42 16.80
CA GLU A 124 16.72 3.19 16.45
C GLU A 124 16.05 3.22 15.07
N ILE A 125 15.70 4.39 14.55
CA ILE A 125 15.16 4.51 13.19
C ILE A 125 16.25 4.19 12.17
N PHE A 126 17.45 4.74 12.37
CA PHE A 126 18.56 4.58 11.44
C PHE A 126 19.24 3.22 11.55
N ASP A 127 18.92 2.41 12.56
CA ASP A 127 19.31 0.99 12.63
C ASP A 127 18.54 0.10 11.62
N ASP A 128 17.44 0.60 11.03
CA ASP A 128 16.67 -0.14 10.03
C ASP A 128 17.51 -0.36 8.75
N PRO A 129 17.49 -1.58 8.17
CA PRO A 129 18.27 -1.90 6.96
C PRO A 129 18.01 -0.98 5.77
N VAL A 130 16.84 -0.34 5.71
CA VAL A 130 16.54 0.64 4.65
C VAL A 130 17.60 1.73 4.56
N PHE A 131 18.27 2.08 5.66
CA PHE A 131 19.29 3.12 5.70
C PHE A 131 20.71 2.61 5.45
N ASP A 132 20.94 1.32 5.22
CA ASP A 132 22.30 0.77 5.09
C ASP A 132 23.04 1.38 3.89
N ARG A 133 22.37 1.49 2.75
CA ARG A 133 22.91 2.18 1.57
C ARG A 133 23.24 3.65 1.84
N LEU A 134 22.40 4.35 2.60
CA LEU A 134 22.67 5.74 3.02
C LEU A 134 23.92 5.84 3.91
N LYS A 135 24.10 4.90 4.84
CA LYS A 135 25.29 4.86 5.72
C LYS A 135 26.57 4.66 4.92
N GLU A 136 26.51 3.86 3.85
CA GLU A 136 27.64 3.60 2.96
C GLU A 136 27.95 4.81 2.07
N GLU A 137 26.94 5.38 1.39
CA GLU A 137 27.13 6.45 0.41
C GLU A 137 27.34 7.83 1.05
N VAL A 138 26.73 8.10 2.21
CA VAL A 138 26.82 9.39 2.91
C VAL A 138 27.11 9.17 4.41
N PRO A 139 28.29 8.66 4.81
CA PRO A 139 28.54 8.20 6.19
C PRO A 139 28.30 9.24 7.28
N LYS A 140 28.44 10.52 6.94
CA LYS A 140 28.23 11.60 7.90
C LYS A 140 26.77 12.04 8.03
N PHE A 141 25.80 11.55 7.24
CA PHE A 141 24.42 12.08 7.16
C PHE A 141 23.77 12.44 8.51
N ARG A 142 24.11 11.71 9.58
CA ARG A 142 23.59 11.90 10.93
C ARG A 142 23.78 13.32 11.47
N HIS A 143 24.83 14.06 11.09
CA HIS A 143 25.06 15.45 11.52
C HIS A 143 23.96 16.41 11.06
N LYS A 144 23.19 16.04 10.04
CA LYS A 144 22.11 16.85 9.49
C LYS A 144 20.79 16.65 10.24
N ILE A 145 20.70 15.64 11.10
CA ILE A 145 19.43 15.29 11.74
C ILE A 145 19.29 16.04 13.04
N VAL A 146 18.26 16.86 13.13
CA VAL A 146 17.88 17.58 14.35
C VAL A 146 16.59 16.98 14.87
N ALA A 147 16.66 16.26 15.99
CA ALA A 147 15.46 15.71 16.63
C ALA A 147 14.68 16.81 17.34
N VAL A 148 13.37 16.88 17.08
CA VAL A 148 12.46 17.84 17.72
C VAL A 148 11.39 17.07 18.47
N ALA A 149 11.29 17.29 19.78
CA ALA A 149 10.24 16.67 20.58
C ALA A 149 8.86 17.24 20.20
N GLY A 150 7.90 16.36 19.94
CA GLY A 150 6.52 16.79 19.75
C GLY A 150 5.58 15.66 19.34
N ASP A 151 4.29 15.94 19.37
CA ASP A 151 3.21 15.01 19.00
C ASP A 151 2.14 15.73 18.18
N CYS A 152 1.82 15.18 17.01
CA CYS A 152 0.76 15.68 16.14
C CYS A 152 -0.62 15.68 16.81
N GLY A 153 -0.86 14.79 17.78
CA GLY A 153 -2.11 14.80 18.57
C GLY A 153 -2.15 15.85 19.69
N SER A 154 -1.09 16.65 19.86
CA SER A 154 -1.03 17.73 20.85
C SER A 154 -1.28 19.10 20.20
N ALA A 155 -1.82 20.03 20.99
CA ALA A 155 -1.94 21.43 20.60
C ALA A 155 -0.58 21.99 20.18
N GLY A 156 -0.53 22.70 19.04
CA GLY A 156 0.72 23.27 18.53
C GLY A 156 1.82 22.22 18.25
N LEU A 157 1.44 20.97 17.96
CA LEU A 157 2.33 19.82 17.76
C LEU A 157 3.14 19.44 19.02
N GLY A 158 2.78 19.97 20.20
CA GLY A 158 3.55 19.76 21.44
C GLY A 158 4.93 20.39 21.44
N LEU A 159 5.17 21.37 20.56
CA LEU A 159 6.46 22.06 20.45
C LEU A 159 6.68 23.02 21.63
N THR A 160 7.93 23.13 22.07
CA THR A 160 8.33 24.23 22.95
C THR A 160 8.35 25.54 22.18
N LEU A 161 8.26 26.68 22.88
CA LEU A 161 8.39 28.00 22.25
C LEU A 161 9.75 28.16 21.54
N ALA A 162 10.82 27.60 22.11
CA ALA A 162 12.17 27.63 21.53
C ALA A 162 12.27 26.80 20.24
N ASP A 163 11.69 25.59 20.23
CA ASP A 163 11.65 24.76 19.02
C ASP A 163 10.79 25.42 17.94
N ARG A 164 9.61 25.94 18.31
CA ARG A 164 8.74 26.67 17.37
C ARG A 164 9.46 27.84 16.73
N HIS A 165 10.17 28.65 17.52
CA HIS A 165 10.98 29.76 17.00
C HIS A 165 12.10 29.27 16.08
N THR A 166 12.81 28.21 16.47
CA THR A 166 13.88 27.62 15.65
C THR A 166 13.36 27.14 14.30
N LEU A 167 12.21 26.45 14.28
CA LEU A 167 11.57 25.98 13.05
C LEU A 167 11.09 27.16 12.19
N ALA A 168 10.47 28.17 12.79
CA ALA A 168 10.00 29.36 12.09
C ALA A 168 11.15 30.15 11.41
N GLU A 169 12.30 30.26 12.07
CA GLU A 169 13.45 30.98 11.52
C GLU A 169 14.20 30.19 10.43
N LYS A 170 14.32 28.88 10.58
CA LYS A 170 15.28 28.09 9.79
C LYS A 170 14.65 27.28 8.66
N VAL A 171 13.43 26.76 8.85
CA VAL A 171 12.84 25.76 7.94
C VAL A 171 12.36 26.41 6.65
N ASN A 172 12.65 25.73 5.54
CA ASN A 172 12.22 26.12 4.21
C ASN A 172 11.16 25.18 3.64
N ILE A 173 11.26 23.89 3.94
CA ILE A 173 10.41 22.86 3.32
C ILE A 173 9.76 22.02 4.41
N ILE A 174 8.45 21.78 4.29
CA ILE A 174 7.71 20.90 5.22
C ILE A 174 7.18 19.68 4.47
N PHE A 175 7.44 18.49 5.00
CA PHE A 175 6.73 17.26 4.63
C PHE A 175 5.87 16.79 5.81
N HIS A 176 4.56 16.98 5.69
CA HIS A 176 3.60 16.55 6.70
C HIS A 176 3.05 15.16 6.35
N SER A 177 3.73 14.10 6.83
CA SER A 177 3.34 12.70 6.60
C SER A 177 2.68 12.02 7.81
N ALA A 178 2.68 12.66 8.98
CA ALA A 178 2.06 12.07 10.17
C ALA A 178 0.55 11.93 10.01
N ALA A 179 0.04 10.72 10.18
CA ALA A 179 -1.39 10.40 10.17
C ALA A 179 -1.63 9.10 10.95
N THR A 180 -2.84 8.93 11.49
CA THR A 180 -3.35 7.59 11.76
C THR A 180 -3.97 7.03 10.48
N VAL A 181 -3.48 5.88 10.05
CA VAL A 181 -3.86 5.20 8.79
C VAL A 181 -4.79 4.01 9.01
N LYS A 182 -5.21 3.77 10.26
CA LYS A 182 -6.14 2.70 10.58
C LYS A 182 -7.55 3.11 10.21
N PHE A 183 -8.22 2.30 9.42
CA PHE A 183 -9.60 2.57 8.98
C PHE A 183 -10.61 2.48 10.14
N ASP A 184 -10.28 1.78 11.22
CA ASP A 184 -11.11 1.58 12.41
C ASP A 184 -10.61 2.36 13.64
N GLU A 185 -9.81 3.42 13.43
CA GLU A 185 -9.38 4.30 14.52
C GLU A 185 -10.57 5.05 15.13
N ASP A 186 -10.49 5.30 16.44
CA ASP A 186 -11.44 6.17 17.13
C ASP A 186 -11.45 7.58 16.51
N LEU A 187 -12.67 8.12 16.33
CA LEU A 187 -12.89 9.38 15.61
C LEU A 187 -12.19 10.56 16.27
N ARG A 188 -12.17 10.64 17.61
CA ARG A 188 -11.47 11.72 18.34
C ARG A 188 -9.98 11.69 18.02
N THR A 189 -9.38 10.53 18.12
CA THR A 189 -7.96 10.33 17.80
C THR A 189 -7.65 10.66 16.34
N ALA A 190 -8.55 10.28 15.42
CA ALA A 190 -8.42 10.55 14.00
C ALA A 190 -8.56 12.05 13.67
N LEU A 191 -9.49 12.78 14.29
CA LEU A 191 -9.63 14.22 14.10
C LEU A 191 -8.39 14.99 14.57
N GLU A 192 -7.88 14.67 15.77
CA GLU A 192 -6.67 15.31 16.29
C GLU A 192 -5.46 15.08 15.37
N THR A 193 -5.24 13.84 14.95
CA THR A 193 -4.03 13.49 14.17
C THR A 193 -4.16 13.83 12.70
N ASN A 194 -5.30 13.58 12.07
CA ASN A 194 -5.44 13.70 10.61
C ASN A 194 -5.98 15.04 10.16
N VAL A 195 -6.69 15.82 11.01
CA VAL A 195 -7.31 17.10 10.64
C VAL A 195 -6.65 18.26 11.36
N ARG A 196 -6.55 18.19 12.70
CA ARG A 196 -5.98 19.29 13.50
C ARG A 196 -4.47 19.39 13.37
N ALA A 197 -3.75 18.27 13.32
CA ALA A 197 -2.31 18.32 13.13
C ALA A 197 -1.90 19.03 11.82
N PRO A 198 -2.49 18.75 10.64
CA PRO A 198 -2.24 19.55 9.44
C PRO A 198 -2.48 21.04 9.64
N LEU A 199 -3.55 21.44 10.34
CA LEU A 199 -3.81 22.85 10.67
C LEU A 199 -2.77 23.45 11.62
N HIS A 200 -2.27 22.68 12.60
CA HIS A 200 -1.16 23.12 13.44
C HIS A 200 0.13 23.29 12.65
N VAL A 201 0.43 22.38 11.71
CA VAL A 201 1.57 22.51 10.79
C VAL A 201 1.40 23.74 9.90
N LEU A 202 0.20 23.96 9.36
CA LEU A 202 -0.10 25.12 8.53
C LEU A 202 0.09 26.44 9.28
N ARG A 203 -0.36 26.50 10.55
CA ARG A 203 -0.12 27.67 11.42
C ARG A 203 1.37 27.90 11.65
N LEU A 204 2.14 26.85 11.94
CA LEU A 204 3.59 26.94 12.05
C LEU A 204 4.25 27.43 10.75
N ALA A 205 3.77 26.94 9.60
CA ALA A 205 4.27 27.32 8.28
C ALA A 205 4.05 28.82 7.99
N ARG A 206 2.96 29.41 8.48
CA ARG A 206 2.71 30.87 8.36
C ARG A 206 3.74 31.71 9.11
N ASP A 207 4.33 31.18 10.17
CA ASP A 207 5.37 31.88 10.93
C ASP A 207 6.76 31.73 10.29
N MET A 208 6.91 30.88 9.26
CA MET A 208 8.20 30.61 8.64
C MET A 208 8.61 31.71 7.66
N ARG A 209 9.77 32.35 7.94
CA ARG A 209 10.26 33.50 7.14
C ARG A 209 10.73 33.12 5.74
N GLY A 210 11.16 31.87 5.56
CA GLY A 210 11.77 31.38 4.32
C GLY A 210 11.08 30.14 3.77
N LEU A 211 9.77 30.00 3.98
CA LEU A 211 9.00 28.84 3.50
C LEU A 211 8.97 28.82 1.97
N ASP A 212 9.56 27.78 1.39
CA ASP A 212 9.50 27.48 -0.02
C ASP A 212 8.27 26.66 -0.37
N VAL A 213 7.94 25.64 0.44
CA VAL A 213 6.80 24.74 0.21
C VAL A 213 6.41 23.94 1.46
N MET A 214 5.11 23.71 1.63
CA MET A 214 4.53 22.71 2.52
C MET A 214 3.83 21.63 1.69
N MET A 215 4.26 20.38 1.84
CA MET A 215 3.59 19.22 1.23
C MET A 215 2.79 18.48 2.29
N HIS A 216 1.48 18.35 2.08
CA HIS A 216 0.61 17.51 2.89
C HIS A 216 0.35 16.16 2.19
N ILE A 217 0.66 15.06 2.87
CA ILE A 217 0.38 13.72 2.37
C ILE A 217 -1.05 13.33 2.79
N SER A 218 -1.95 13.33 1.82
CA SER A 218 -3.32 12.82 1.92
C SER A 218 -3.37 11.37 1.39
N THR A 219 -4.42 11.00 0.66
CA THR A 219 -4.58 9.69 0.02
C THR A 219 -5.52 9.82 -1.18
N ALA A 220 -5.29 9.02 -2.23
CA ALA A 220 -6.19 8.95 -3.38
C ALA A 220 -7.62 8.60 -2.95
N TYR A 221 -7.77 7.86 -1.85
CA TYR A 221 -9.06 7.43 -1.32
C TYR A 221 -9.78 8.46 -0.45
N SER A 222 -9.29 9.70 -0.32
CA SER A 222 -9.94 10.72 0.50
C SER A 222 -11.38 10.94 0.03
N ASN A 223 -11.64 10.84 -1.28
CA ASN A 223 -12.97 10.96 -1.88
C ASN A 223 -13.50 9.63 -2.44
N SER A 224 -13.13 8.51 -1.80
CA SER A 224 -13.48 7.14 -2.26
C SER A 224 -14.97 6.79 -2.24
N HIS A 225 -15.82 7.65 -1.68
CA HIS A 225 -17.27 7.53 -1.78
C HIS A 225 -17.81 7.86 -3.18
N LEU A 226 -16.99 8.51 -4.02
CA LEU A 226 -17.27 8.79 -5.42
C LEU A 226 -16.76 7.65 -6.33
N SER A 227 -17.36 7.50 -7.50
CA SER A 227 -16.90 6.55 -8.53
C SER A 227 -15.70 7.06 -9.33
N ALA A 228 -15.44 8.37 -9.32
CA ALA A 228 -14.32 9.00 -10.01
C ALA A 228 -13.69 10.10 -9.15
N VAL A 229 -12.36 10.12 -9.07
CA VAL A 229 -11.57 11.06 -8.27
C VAL A 229 -10.50 11.72 -9.13
N GLU A 230 -10.60 13.03 -9.24
CA GLU A 230 -9.71 13.91 -10.01
C GLU A 230 -8.77 14.69 -9.10
N GLU A 231 -7.79 15.36 -9.69
CA GLU A 231 -6.84 16.26 -9.01
C GLU A 231 -7.46 17.62 -8.71
N ARG A 232 -8.58 17.60 -7.99
CA ARG A 232 -9.28 18.79 -7.49
C ARG A 232 -9.79 18.57 -6.07
N PHE A 233 -10.12 19.66 -5.39
CA PHE A 233 -10.79 19.61 -4.11
C PHE A 233 -12.25 19.23 -4.29
N TYR A 234 -12.78 18.45 -3.34
CA TYR A 234 -14.16 18.04 -3.29
C TYR A 234 -14.85 18.64 -2.05
N PRO A 235 -16.14 18.97 -2.12
CA PRO A 235 -16.87 19.48 -0.96
C PRO A 235 -16.89 18.46 0.19
N CYS A 236 -16.66 18.95 1.41
CA CYS A 236 -16.90 18.20 2.64
C CYS A 236 -17.77 19.05 3.57
N ALA A 237 -19.03 18.65 3.74
CA ALA A 237 -20.03 19.44 4.46
C ALA A 237 -19.76 19.53 5.97
N ALA A 238 -18.95 18.63 6.52
CA ALA A 238 -18.63 18.62 7.94
C ALA A 238 -17.93 19.92 8.37
N ASP A 239 -18.45 20.56 9.42
CA ASP A 239 -17.80 21.67 10.09
C ASP A 239 -16.83 21.13 11.16
N CYS A 240 -15.54 21.41 11.02
CA CYS A 240 -14.53 20.82 11.90
C CYS A 240 -14.69 21.28 13.36
N ALA A 241 -15.10 22.53 13.60
CA ALA A 241 -15.22 23.07 14.96
C ALA A 241 -16.42 22.48 15.70
N GLN A 242 -17.57 22.40 15.02
CA GLN A 242 -18.77 21.75 15.55
C GLN A 242 -18.56 20.26 15.76
N LEU A 243 -17.92 19.58 14.81
CA LEU A 243 -17.62 18.16 14.93
C LEU A 243 -16.69 17.88 16.11
N GLN A 244 -15.68 18.73 16.34
CA GLN A 244 -14.80 18.60 17.49
C GLN A 244 -15.57 18.77 18.81
N SER A 245 -16.38 19.82 18.92
CA SER A 245 -17.22 20.07 20.10
C SER A 245 -18.16 18.90 20.41
N LEU A 246 -18.76 18.33 19.35
CA LEU A 246 -19.60 17.14 19.45
C LEU A 246 -18.79 15.93 19.95
N VAL A 247 -17.66 15.63 19.32
CA VAL A 247 -16.81 14.49 19.70
C VAL A 247 -16.27 14.64 21.12
N ASP A 248 -15.99 15.87 21.57
CA ASP A 248 -15.50 16.17 22.91
C ASP A 248 -16.54 15.90 24.00
N THR A 249 -17.82 16.12 23.70
CA THR A 249 -18.94 15.98 24.65
C THR A 249 -19.52 14.57 24.71
N LEU A 250 -19.40 13.78 23.64
CA LEU A 250 -19.96 12.43 23.57
C LEU A 250 -19.11 11.37 24.30
N THR A 251 -19.77 10.42 24.98
CA THR A 251 -19.11 9.20 25.49
C THR A 251 -18.66 8.29 24.35
N ASP A 252 -17.76 7.35 24.65
CA ASP A 252 -17.23 6.41 23.66
C ASP A 252 -18.35 5.59 22.99
N GLU A 253 -19.36 5.15 23.75
CA GLU A 253 -20.51 4.42 23.23
C GLU A 253 -21.38 5.29 22.31
N GLN A 254 -21.61 6.56 22.70
CA GLN A 254 -22.39 7.49 21.89
C GLN A 254 -21.67 7.82 20.57
N ARG A 255 -20.34 8.00 20.61
CA ARG A 255 -19.54 8.21 19.40
C ARG A 255 -19.62 7.02 18.46
N ALA A 256 -19.49 5.79 18.99
CA ALA A 256 -19.62 4.59 18.17
C ALA A 256 -21.01 4.47 17.51
N ARG A 257 -22.07 4.88 18.21
CA ARG A 257 -23.44 4.87 17.67
C ARG A 257 -23.66 5.92 16.58
N LEU A 258 -23.13 7.14 16.76
CA LEU A 258 -23.30 8.27 15.82
C LEU A 258 -22.30 8.25 14.66
N LEU A 259 -21.24 7.43 14.74
CA LEU A 259 -20.18 7.38 13.74
C LEU A 259 -20.71 7.23 12.30
N PRO A 260 -21.68 6.35 11.97
CA PRO A 260 -22.18 6.24 10.60
C PRO A 260 -22.82 7.53 10.07
N GLU A 261 -23.53 8.27 10.92
CA GLU A 261 -24.15 9.55 10.57
C GLU A 261 -23.08 10.63 10.36
N ILE A 262 -22.06 10.65 11.21
CA ILE A 262 -20.91 11.58 11.11
C ILE A 262 -20.12 11.34 9.83
N LEU A 263 -19.83 10.07 9.52
CA LEU A 263 -19.07 9.71 8.30
C LEU A 263 -19.88 9.98 7.03
N GLY A 264 -21.22 9.99 7.10
CA GLY A 264 -22.08 10.15 5.94
C GLY A 264 -21.73 9.16 4.82
N PRO A 265 -21.34 9.61 3.62
CA PRO A 265 -21.04 8.72 2.50
C PRO A 265 -19.67 8.04 2.59
N TRP A 266 -18.77 8.49 3.47
CA TRP A 266 -17.42 7.94 3.55
C TRP A 266 -17.40 6.54 4.16
N PRO A 267 -16.63 5.59 3.60
CA PRO A 267 -16.65 4.20 4.05
C PRO A 267 -16.01 3.98 5.43
N ASN A 268 -15.17 4.90 5.89
CA ASN A 268 -14.45 4.77 7.16
C ASN A 268 -13.91 6.12 7.65
N THR A 269 -13.47 6.13 8.92
CA THR A 269 -12.90 7.30 9.60
C THR A 269 -11.66 7.85 8.90
N TYR A 270 -10.83 6.99 8.32
CA TYR A 270 -9.58 7.42 7.67
C TYR A 270 -9.84 8.25 6.41
N THR A 271 -10.68 7.77 5.50
CA THR A 271 -10.97 8.49 4.25
C THR A 271 -11.74 9.78 4.52
N PHE A 272 -12.68 9.75 5.47
CA PHE A 272 -13.41 10.93 5.92
C PHE A 272 -12.47 12.01 6.48
N THR A 273 -11.62 11.66 7.44
CA THR A 273 -10.72 12.64 8.07
C THR A 273 -9.66 13.17 7.10
N LYS A 274 -9.22 12.38 6.11
CA LYS A 274 -8.36 12.89 5.04
C LYS A 274 -9.07 13.89 4.12
N ALA A 275 -10.33 13.65 3.76
CA ALA A 275 -11.10 14.63 3.00
C ALA A 275 -11.36 15.92 3.80
N LEU A 276 -11.69 15.79 5.08
CA LEU A 276 -11.89 16.94 5.96
C LEU A 276 -10.59 17.76 6.12
N ALA A 277 -9.44 17.09 6.26
CA ALA A 277 -8.15 17.77 6.32
C ALA A 277 -7.83 18.57 5.05
N GLU A 278 -8.11 18.01 3.88
CA GLU A 278 -7.92 18.73 2.61
C GLU A 278 -8.81 19.97 2.51
N LYS A 279 -10.09 19.85 2.92
CA LYS A 279 -11.01 21.00 2.98
C LYS A 279 -10.46 22.09 3.91
N GLU A 280 -10.11 21.73 5.14
CA GLU A 280 -9.61 22.66 6.15
C GLU A 280 -8.31 23.34 5.70
N LEU A 281 -7.40 22.58 5.07
CA LEU A 281 -6.18 23.15 4.51
C LEU A 281 -6.47 24.12 3.36
N LYS A 282 -7.40 23.80 2.46
CA LYS A 282 -7.81 24.71 1.37
C LYS A 282 -8.36 26.03 1.92
N GLU A 283 -9.23 25.97 2.91
CA GLU A 283 -9.88 27.15 3.50
C GLU A 283 -8.89 28.02 4.27
N HIS A 284 -7.88 27.40 4.91
CA HIS A 284 -6.95 28.10 5.77
C HIS A 284 -5.54 28.30 5.16
N CYS A 285 -5.25 27.88 3.93
CA CYS A 285 -3.86 28.01 3.42
C CYS A 285 -3.43 29.48 3.25
N GLY A 286 -4.36 30.39 2.99
CA GLY A 286 -4.11 31.84 3.01
C GLY A 286 -2.97 32.28 2.07
N GLY A 287 -2.81 31.60 0.93
CA GLY A 287 -1.77 31.90 -0.06
C GLY A 287 -0.41 31.28 0.22
N LEU A 288 -0.24 30.41 1.22
CA LEU A 288 1.02 29.67 1.40
C LEU A 288 1.30 28.73 0.20
N PRO A 289 2.59 28.44 -0.11
CA PRO A 289 2.98 27.43 -1.09
C PRO A 289 2.66 26.01 -0.58
N LEU A 290 1.39 25.64 -0.64
CA LEU A 290 0.87 24.34 -0.18
C LEU A 290 0.66 23.41 -1.39
N GLY A 291 1.10 22.16 -1.26
CA GLY A 291 0.75 21.08 -2.18
C GLY A 291 0.06 19.93 -1.46
N ILE A 292 -0.94 19.32 -2.10
CA ILE A 292 -1.63 18.12 -1.61
C ILE A 292 -1.16 16.92 -2.43
N PHE A 293 -0.61 15.91 -1.75
CA PHE A 293 -0.11 14.71 -2.39
C PHE A 293 -0.94 13.49 -1.97
N ARG A 294 -1.62 12.84 -2.92
CA ARG A 294 -2.59 11.77 -2.70
C ARG A 294 -2.07 10.44 -3.27
N PRO A 295 -1.26 9.68 -2.52
CA PRO A 295 -0.87 8.33 -2.92
C PRO A 295 -2.03 7.33 -2.80
N ALA A 296 -2.02 6.32 -3.66
CA ALA A 296 -2.82 5.11 -3.54
C ALA A 296 -2.31 4.20 -2.40
N ILE A 297 -2.62 2.90 -2.43
CA ILE A 297 -2.13 1.97 -1.40
C ILE A 297 -0.63 1.78 -1.58
N VAL A 298 0.16 2.36 -0.67
CA VAL A 298 1.61 2.25 -0.70
C VAL A 298 2.03 0.83 -0.27
N THR A 299 2.79 0.15 -1.12
CA THR A 299 3.37 -1.18 -0.86
C THR A 299 4.89 -1.10 -0.80
N SER A 300 5.59 -2.24 -0.81
CA SER A 300 7.05 -2.28 -0.70
C SER A 300 7.78 -1.43 -1.74
N THR A 301 9.06 -1.19 -1.52
CA THR A 301 9.93 -0.57 -2.53
C THR A 301 10.03 -1.46 -3.78
N ALA A 302 10.03 -0.84 -4.96
CA ALA A 302 10.27 -1.54 -6.22
C ALA A 302 11.76 -1.82 -6.43
N LYS A 303 12.61 -0.83 -6.17
CA LYS A 303 14.04 -0.91 -6.47
C LYS A 303 14.92 -0.38 -5.35
N GLU A 304 14.66 0.82 -4.85
CA GLU A 304 15.57 1.50 -3.92
C GLU A 304 14.95 1.75 -2.54
N PRO A 305 15.77 1.86 -1.48
CA PRO A 305 17.20 1.52 -1.41
C PRO A 305 17.43 0.00 -1.36
N LEU A 306 16.42 -0.75 -0.95
CA LEU A 306 16.40 -2.20 -0.91
C LEU A 306 15.17 -2.68 -1.68
N ARG A 307 15.27 -3.72 -2.50
CA ARG A 307 14.09 -4.30 -3.18
C ARG A 307 13.13 -4.95 -2.18
N CYS A 308 11.83 -4.76 -2.43
CA CYS A 308 10.72 -5.33 -1.66
C CYS A 308 10.79 -5.06 -0.14
N TRP A 309 11.42 -3.96 0.27
CA TRP A 309 11.46 -3.54 1.67
C TRP A 309 10.10 -3.02 2.11
N ILE A 310 9.64 -3.54 3.24
CA ILE A 310 8.38 -3.20 3.89
C ILE A 310 8.46 -3.52 5.38
N ASP A 311 7.90 -2.66 6.23
CA ASP A 311 7.98 -2.77 7.69
C ASP A 311 6.61 -2.90 8.38
N ASN A 312 5.54 -3.04 7.60
CA ASN A 312 4.17 -3.15 8.08
C ASN A 312 3.34 -4.18 7.28
N MET A 313 2.22 -4.60 7.87
CA MET A 313 1.30 -5.59 7.28
C MET A 313 -0.04 -4.96 6.89
N TYR A 314 -0.06 -3.69 6.50
CA TYR A 314 -1.30 -3.01 6.15
C TYR A 314 -1.80 -3.39 4.76
N GLY A 315 -3.12 -3.33 4.57
CA GLY A 315 -3.78 -3.57 3.28
C GLY A 315 -3.39 -4.91 2.60
N PRO A 316 -2.92 -4.89 1.35
CA PRO A 316 -2.62 -6.10 0.57
C PRO A 316 -1.52 -6.96 1.17
N THR A 317 -0.54 -6.37 1.86
CA THR A 317 0.51 -7.14 2.56
C THR A 317 -0.09 -8.02 3.65
N GLY A 318 -1.07 -7.53 4.41
CA GLY A 318 -1.76 -8.33 5.42
C GLY A 318 -2.54 -9.49 4.81
N VAL A 319 -3.11 -9.31 3.62
CA VAL A 319 -3.78 -10.39 2.86
C VAL A 319 -2.75 -11.42 2.39
N ALA A 320 -1.62 -10.98 1.80
CA ALA A 320 -0.55 -11.87 1.36
C ALA A 320 0.01 -12.69 2.54
N VAL A 321 0.29 -12.05 3.69
CA VAL A 321 0.73 -12.74 4.92
C VAL A 321 -0.34 -13.70 5.43
N GLY A 322 -1.60 -13.29 5.47
CA GLY A 322 -2.71 -14.15 5.90
C GLY A 322 -2.85 -15.40 5.02
N GLY A 323 -2.71 -15.24 3.70
CA GLY A 323 -2.72 -16.34 2.74
C GLY A 323 -1.49 -17.24 2.88
N ALA A 324 -0.29 -16.66 2.91
CA ALA A 324 0.99 -17.38 2.99
C ALA A 324 1.16 -18.15 4.31
N THR A 325 0.58 -17.66 5.40
CA THR A 325 0.52 -18.40 6.67
C THR A 325 -0.57 -19.47 6.70
N GLY A 326 -1.50 -19.43 5.74
CA GLY A 326 -2.65 -20.33 5.63
C GLY A 326 -3.80 -20.02 6.59
N VAL A 327 -3.73 -18.90 7.33
CA VAL A 327 -4.77 -18.53 8.29
C VAL A 327 -5.96 -17.84 7.60
N LEU A 328 -5.70 -17.01 6.59
CA LEU A 328 -6.73 -16.41 5.75
C LEU A 328 -6.97 -17.29 4.52
N ARG A 329 -8.14 -17.94 4.48
CA ARG A 329 -8.53 -18.92 3.45
C ARG A 329 -9.68 -18.44 2.56
N THR A 330 -10.36 -17.37 2.94
CA THR A 330 -11.42 -16.76 2.13
C THR A 330 -11.45 -15.25 2.34
N LEU A 331 -11.70 -14.49 1.27
CA LEU A 331 -11.82 -13.05 1.30
C LEU A 331 -12.95 -12.56 0.38
N GLN A 332 -13.73 -11.58 0.85
CA GLN A 332 -14.68 -10.89 -0.04
C GLN A 332 -13.90 -9.89 -0.90
N CYS A 333 -13.69 -10.24 -2.15
CA CYS A 333 -12.90 -9.48 -3.10
C CYS A 333 -13.37 -9.83 -4.51
N ASP A 334 -13.57 -8.81 -5.33
CA ASP A 334 -13.79 -8.94 -6.76
C ASP A 334 -12.44 -8.94 -7.46
N ALA A 335 -12.05 -10.08 -8.02
CA ALA A 335 -10.76 -10.27 -8.67
C ALA A 335 -10.58 -9.34 -9.89
N ALA A 336 -11.66 -8.84 -10.49
CA ALA A 336 -11.60 -7.95 -11.65
C ALA A 336 -11.35 -6.48 -11.27
N VAL A 337 -11.61 -6.10 -10.01
CA VAL A 337 -11.41 -4.72 -9.53
C VAL A 337 -9.93 -4.38 -9.50
N THR A 338 -9.62 -3.14 -9.86
CA THR A 338 -8.24 -2.64 -9.83
C THR A 338 -7.67 -2.67 -8.41
N ALA A 339 -6.48 -3.24 -8.29
CA ALA A 339 -5.65 -3.15 -7.10
C ALA A 339 -4.82 -1.88 -7.20
N GLU A 340 -5.32 -0.79 -6.62
CA GLU A 340 -4.65 0.51 -6.65
C GLU A 340 -3.47 0.58 -5.69
N ILE A 341 -2.36 -0.03 -6.11
CA ILE A 341 -1.13 -0.19 -5.34
C ILE A 341 0.03 0.54 -6.00
N VAL A 342 0.90 1.15 -5.19
CA VAL A 342 2.07 1.91 -5.67
C VAL A 342 3.31 1.59 -4.83
N PRO A 343 4.52 1.45 -5.42
CA PRO A 343 5.75 1.25 -4.66
C PRO A 343 6.19 2.50 -3.88
N VAL A 344 6.62 2.34 -2.63
CA VAL A 344 6.94 3.48 -1.73
C VAL A 344 8.10 4.36 -2.21
N ASP A 345 9.08 3.78 -2.89
CA ASP A 345 10.23 4.51 -3.43
C ASP A 345 9.84 5.45 -4.57
N LEU A 346 8.97 4.99 -5.47
CA LEU A 346 8.44 5.84 -6.54
C LEU A 346 7.52 6.95 -6.00
N VAL A 347 6.71 6.63 -4.98
CA VAL A 347 5.88 7.61 -4.25
C VAL A 347 6.74 8.72 -3.66
N VAL A 348 7.84 8.37 -3.00
CA VAL A 348 8.78 9.35 -2.42
C VAL A 348 9.47 10.19 -3.48
N ASN A 349 9.91 9.57 -4.58
CA ASN A 349 10.54 10.29 -5.69
C ASN A 349 9.58 11.33 -6.29
N CYS A 350 8.32 10.95 -6.52
CA CYS A 350 7.30 11.89 -7.00
C CYS A 350 7.01 13.00 -5.97
N LEU A 351 6.95 12.67 -4.67
CA LEU A 351 6.72 13.66 -3.62
C LEU A 351 7.84 14.71 -3.59
N LEU A 352 9.11 14.29 -3.75
CA LEU A 352 10.26 15.20 -3.79
C LEU A 352 10.24 16.11 -5.03
N ALA A 353 9.88 15.55 -6.20
CA ALA A 353 9.70 16.32 -7.43
C ALA A 353 8.52 17.30 -7.34
N ALA A 354 7.40 16.84 -6.79
CA ALA A 354 6.19 17.64 -6.60
C ALA A 354 6.46 18.85 -5.70
N ALA A 355 7.20 18.69 -4.61
CA ALA A 355 7.56 19.81 -3.72
C ALA A 355 8.28 20.94 -4.47
N ARG A 356 9.23 20.60 -5.35
CA ARG A 356 9.88 21.58 -6.23
C ARG A 356 8.87 22.23 -7.18
N SER A 357 8.02 21.44 -7.84
CA SER A 357 7.02 21.95 -8.79
C SER A 357 6.10 22.96 -8.12
N VAL A 358 5.57 22.64 -6.93
CA VAL A 358 4.70 23.53 -6.16
C VAL A 358 5.42 24.83 -5.81
N HIS A 359 6.68 24.78 -5.36
CA HIS A 359 7.46 25.99 -5.10
C HIS A 359 7.62 26.86 -6.35
N MET A 360 7.99 26.26 -7.49
CA MET A 360 8.23 26.99 -8.74
C MET A 360 6.94 27.57 -9.31
N GLU A 361 5.84 26.81 -9.30
CA GLU A 361 4.50 27.29 -9.67
C GLU A 361 4.10 28.47 -8.79
N HIS A 362 4.23 28.34 -7.46
CA HIS A 362 3.88 29.39 -6.52
C HIS A 362 4.71 30.66 -6.72
N LYS A 363 6.02 30.54 -6.95
CA LYS A 363 6.92 31.67 -7.18
C LYS A 363 6.61 32.42 -8.49
N ASN A 364 6.25 31.69 -9.54
CA ASN A 364 5.99 32.27 -10.86
C ASN A 364 4.57 32.84 -10.99
N SER A 365 3.58 32.10 -10.50
CA SER A 365 2.16 32.48 -10.55
C SER A 365 1.38 31.72 -9.47
N PRO A 366 1.17 32.31 -8.28
CA PRO A 366 0.42 31.68 -7.20
C PRO A 366 -0.95 31.19 -7.69
N ALA A 367 -1.17 29.87 -7.65
CA ALA A 367 -2.44 29.28 -8.04
C ALA A 367 -3.56 29.66 -7.04
N PRO A 368 -4.81 29.80 -7.49
CA PRO A 368 -5.94 30.11 -6.60
C PRO A 368 -6.19 29.00 -5.57
N GLU A 369 -5.87 27.76 -5.93
CA GLU A 369 -6.00 26.60 -5.06
C GLU A 369 -4.68 25.81 -5.03
N PRO A 370 -4.33 25.18 -3.90
CA PRO A 370 -3.18 24.29 -3.80
C PRO A 370 -3.20 23.21 -4.90
N PRO A 371 -2.10 22.96 -5.63
CA PRO A 371 -2.03 21.86 -6.57
C PRO A 371 -2.17 20.51 -5.86
N ILE A 372 -2.89 19.58 -6.52
CA ILE A 372 -3.11 18.21 -6.06
C ILE A 372 -2.44 17.23 -7.01
N PHE A 373 -1.70 16.27 -6.47
CA PHE A 373 -1.08 15.19 -7.21
C PHE A 373 -1.69 13.85 -6.79
N ASN A 374 -2.43 13.20 -7.68
CA ASN A 374 -2.87 11.83 -7.46
C ASN A 374 -1.75 10.89 -7.91
N TYR A 375 -1.23 10.05 -7.02
CA TYR A 375 -0.20 9.07 -7.35
C TYR A 375 -0.79 7.66 -7.29
N VAL A 376 -1.22 7.17 -8.45
CA VAL A 376 -2.05 5.97 -8.63
C VAL A 376 -1.46 5.09 -9.74
N SER A 377 -1.85 3.82 -9.76
CA SER A 377 -1.34 2.83 -10.73
C SER A 377 -2.22 2.69 -11.97
N SER A 378 -3.55 2.81 -11.84
CA SER A 378 -4.50 2.43 -12.90
C SER A 378 -4.32 3.18 -14.22
N VAL A 379 -3.86 4.42 -14.18
CA VAL A 379 -3.80 5.29 -15.37
C VAL A 379 -2.63 4.92 -16.28
N GLU A 380 -1.53 4.42 -15.73
CA GLU A 380 -0.29 4.13 -16.47
C GLU A 380 0.04 2.64 -16.50
N ASN A 381 -0.29 1.89 -15.43
CA ASN A 381 0.12 0.51 -15.27
C ASN A 381 -0.82 -0.25 -14.33
N ARG A 382 -2.01 -0.58 -14.84
CA ARG A 382 -3.10 -1.21 -14.08
C ARG A 382 -2.77 -2.65 -13.67
N ILE A 383 -3.05 -3.00 -12.41
CA ILE A 383 -3.09 -4.37 -11.91
C ILE A 383 -4.43 -4.65 -11.21
N THR A 384 -4.95 -5.87 -11.28
CA THR A 384 -6.19 -6.28 -10.59
C THR A 384 -5.89 -7.06 -9.31
N TRP A 385 -6.88 -7.20 -8.42
CA TRP A 385 -6.74 -8.07 -7.24
C TRP A 385 -6.54 -9.55 -7.63
N GLY A 386 -7.10 -9.99 -8.75
CA GLY A 386 -6.86 -11.33 -9.31
C GLY A 386 -5.40 -11.52 -9.72
N SER A 387 -4.87 -10.62 -10.56
CA SER A 387 -3.47 -10.68 -11.01
C SER A 387 -2.49 -10.52 -9.84
N PHE A 388 -2.79 -9.66 -8.87
CA PHE A 388 -2.01 -9.57 -7.63
C PHE A 388 -1.94 -10.94 -6.92
N MET A 389 -3.07 -11.64 -6.77
CA MET A 389 -3.09 -12.95 -6.14
C MET A 389 -2.32 -13.98 -6.96
N GLU A 390 -2.53 -14.06 -8.27
CA GLU A 390 -1.87 -15.00 -9.17
C GLU A 390 -0.34 -14.84 -9.16
N LEU A 391 0.15 -13.60 -9.27
CA LEU A 391 1.59 -13.31 -9.23
C LEU A 391 2.21 -13.70 -7.90
N ASN A 392 1.54 -13.45 -6.77
CA ASN A 392 2.04 -13.89 -5.47
C ASN A 392 2.00 -15.41 -5.31
N MET A 393 0.95 -16.07 -5.83
CA MET A 393 0.81 -17.53 -5.79
C MET A 393 1.89 -18.22 -6.62
N ALA A 394 2.32 -17.65 -7.74
CA ALA A 394 3.36 -18.22 -8.60
C ALA A 394 4.69 -18.44 -7.86
N TYR A 395 4.99 -17.65 -6.83
CA TYR A 395 6.26 -17.70 -6.09
C TYR A 395 6.13 -18.18 -4.64
N ILE A 396 4.94 -18.62 -4.22
CA ILE A 396 4.71 -19.01 -2.82
C ILE A 396 5.51 -20.24 -2.38
N ASP A 397 5.67 -21.21 -3.28
CA ASP A 397 6.44 -22.44 -3.01
C ASP A 397 7.96 -22.16 -2.94
N ALA A 398 8.41 -21.08 -3.59
CA ALA A 398 9.80 -20.65 -3.54
C ALA A 398 10.15 -20.00 -2.19
N HIS A 399 9.20 -19.28 -1.58
CA HIS A 399 9.41 -18.48 -0.37
C HIS A 399 8.35 -18.74 0.74
N PRO A 400 8.13 -20.00 1.18
CA PRO A 400 7.18 -20.28 2.25
C PRO A 400 7.65 -19.69 3.58
N LEU A 401 6.71 -19.37 4.47
CA LEU A 401 7.00 -18.84 5.81
C LEU A 401 7.18 -19.98 6.82
N THR A 402 8.14 -19.86 7.74
CA THR A 402 8.28 -20.86 8.83
C THR A 402 7.06 -20.88 9.74
N SER A 403 6.38 -19.74 9.87
CA SER A 403 5.17 -19.56 10.67
C SER A 403 3.89 -20.12 10.04
N ALA A 404 3.95 -20.64 8.80
CA ALA A 404 2.78 -21.20 8.13
C ALA A 404 2.16 -22.35 8.93
N VAL A 405 0.84 -22.32 9.12
CA VAL A 405 0.09 -23.36 9.87
C VAL A 405 -0.80 -24.20 8.96
N TRP A 406 -1.03 -23.73 7.75
CA TRP A 406 -1.81 -24.42 6.73
C TRP A 406 -1.22 -24.12 5.34
N TYR A 407 -1.43 -25.01 4.38
CA TYR A 407 -1.04 -24.76 3.00
C TYR A 407 -1.88 -23.63 2.40
N PHE A 408 -1.32 -22.88 1.46
CA PHE A 408 -2.05 -21.77 0.82
C PHE A 408 -3.35 -22.27 0.19
N SER A 409 -4.47 -21.66 0.58
CA SER A 409 -5.78 -22.00 0.03
C SER A 409 -6.73 -20.79 0.07
N LEU A 410 -6.21 -19.59 -0.19
CA LEU A 410 -7.02 -18.37 -0.21
C LEU A 410 -7.89 -18.34 -1.46
N SER A 411 -9.21 -18.20 -1.27
CA SER A 411 -10.17 -17.97 -2.35
C SER A 411 -10.78 -16.57 -2.27
N LEU A 412 -10.90 -15.90 -3.41
CA LEU A 412 -11.55 -14.59 -3.54
C LEU A 412 -12.99 -14.76 -3.99
N HIS A 413 -13.91 -14.05 -3.36
CA HIS A 413 -15.33 -14.09 -3.71
C HIS A 413 -15.93 -12.68 -3.79
N LYS A 414 -16.49 -12.33 -4.95
CA LYS A 414 -17.23 -11.07 -5.14
C LYS A 414 -18.46 -10.99 -4.22
N SER A 415 -19.19 -12.10 -4.07
CA SER A 415 -20.42 -12.15 -3.28
C SER A 415 -20.14 -12.24 -1.78
N ALA A 416 -20.68 -11.27 -1.03
CA ALA A 416 -20.67 -11.28 0.43
C ALA A 416 -21.38 -12.52 1.02
N ALA A 417 -22.42 -13.03 0.36
CA ALA A 417 -23.15 -14.22 0.82
C ALA A 417 -22.28 -15.48 0.69
N VAL A 418 -21.63 -15.66 -0.46
CA VAL A 418 -20.70 -16.78 -0.68
C VAL A 418 -19.53 -16.71 0.28
N ASN A 419 -18.90 -15.54 0.44
CA ASN A 419 -17.79 -15.38 1.40
C ASN A 419 -18.24 -15.67 2.86
N ARG A 420 -19.48 -15.36 3.24
CA ARG A 420 -20.01 -15.72 4.57
C ARG A 420 -20.07 -17.24 4.78
N VAL A 421 -20.52 -18.01 3.78
CA VAL A 421 -20.53 -19.47 3.83
C VAL A 421 -19.11 -20.01 3.99
N TYR A 422 -18.18 -19.55 3.16
CA TYR A 422 -16.77 -19.97 3.23
C TYR A 422 -16.12 -19.56 4.56
N ARG A 423 -16.47 -18.41 5.14
CA ARG A 423 -15.98 -18.02 6.48
C ARG A 423 -16.43 -18.99 7.56
N VAL A 424 -17.66 -19.49 7.50
CA VAL A 424 -18.13 -20.51 8.44
C VAL A 424 -17.33 -21.79 8.26
N LEU A 425 -17.24 -22.29 7.02
CA LEU A 425 -16.65 -23.59 6.71
C LEU A 425 -15.12 -23.64 6.85
N LEU A 426 -14.41 -22.59 6.41
CA LEU A 426 -12.95 -22.59 6.34
C LEU A 426 -12.27 -21.87 7.51
N HIS A 427 -13.00 -21.01 8.24
CA HIS A 427 -12.47 -20.28 9.39
C HIS A 427 -13.11 -20.72 10.71
N LEU A 428 -14.42 -20.49 10.88
CA LEU A 428 -15.06 -20.63 12.20
C LEU A 428 -15.21 -22.08 12.67
N LEU A 429 -15.66 -22.98 11.80
CA LEU A 429 -15.84 -24.40 12.13
C LEU A 429 -14.49 -25.07 12.49
N PRO A 430 -13.42 -24.94 11.67
CA PRO A 430 -12.10 -25.45 12.04
C PRO A 430 -11.57 -24.84 13.34
N ALA A 431 -11.77 -23.53 13.54
CA ALA A 431 -11.33 -22.86 14.76
C ALA A 431 -12.06 -23.34 16.01
N ALA A 432 -13.37 -23.57 15.93
CA ALA A 432 -14.16 -24.10 17.04
C ALA A 432 -13.74 -25.54 17.38
N LEU A 433 -13.43 -26.36 16.37
CA LEU A 433 -12.89 -27.72 16.58
C LEU A 433 -11.53 -27.67 17.29
N VAL A 434 -10.60 -26.84 16.81
CA VAL A 434 -9.27 -26.69 17.42
C VAL A 434 -9.36 -26.15 18.84
N ASP A 435 -10.19 -25.14 19.08
CA ASP A 435 -10.39 -24.57 20.42
C ASP A 435 -11.10 -25.56 21.36
N GLY A 436 -12.04 -26.37 20.86
CA GLY A 436 -12.68 -27.44 21.60
C GLY A 436 -11.70 -28.54 22.01
N LEU A 437 -10.86 -29.01 21.09
CA LEU A 437 -9.80 -29.97 21.38
C LEU A 437 -8.79 -29.41 22.39
N ALA A 438 -8.42 -28.13 22.26
CA ALA A 438 -7.54 -27.46 23.21
C ALA A 438 -8.13 -27.51 24.64
N LEU A 439 -9.42 -27.25 24.80
CA LEU A 439 -10.10 -27.37 26.10
C LEU A 439 -10.06 -28.81 26.64
N CYS A 440 -10.29 -29.82 25.79
CA CYS A 440 -10.22 -31.23 26.18
C CYS A 440 -8.83 -31.64 26.70
N VAL A 441 -7.75 -31.02 26.21
CA VAL A 441 -6.37 -31.30 26.66
C VAL A 441 -5.84 -30.28 27.68
N GLY A 442 -6.72 -29.47 28.29
CA GLY A 442 -6.35 -28.49 29.31
C GLY A 442 -5.61 -27.25 28.80
N GLN A 443 -5.62 -27.00 27.49
CA GLN A 443 -5.04 -25.81 26.86
C GLN A 443 -6.06 -24.68 26.69
N LYS A 444 -5.56 -23.44 26.63
CA LYS A 444 -6.40 -22.24 26.45
C LYS A 444 -6.81 -22.06 24.98
N PRO A 445 -8.11 -21.91 24.68
CA PRO A 445 -8.59 -21.66 23.31
C PRO A 445 -8.17 -20.27 22.82
N LYS A 446 -7.77 -20.18 21.54
CA LYS A 446 -7.20 -18.98 20.91
C LYS A 446 -7.71 -18.73 19.48
N MET A 447 -8.07 -19.77 18.72
CA MET A 447 -8.30 -19.66 17.27
C MET A 447 -9.51 -18.80 16.93
N LEU A 448 -10.60 -18.91 17.69
CA LEU A 448 -11.78 -18.03 17.50
C LEU A 448 -11.43 -16.55 17.73
N LYS A 449 -10.53 -16.25 18.66
CA LYS A 449 -10.06 -14.87 18.91
C LYS A 449 -9.19 -14.38 17.76
N VAL A 450 -8.35 -15.24 17.17
CA VAL A 450 -7.56 -14.93 15.96
C VAL A 450 -8.49 -14.60 14.80
N TYR A 451 -9.50 -15.44 14.54
CA TYR A 451 -10.43 -15.20 13.43
C TYR A 451 -11.32 -13.98 13.62
N ARG A 452 -11.65 -13.59 14.86
CA ARG A 452 -12.34 -12.32 15.11
C ARG A 452 -11.51 -11.13 14.58
N LYS A 453 -10.19 -11.13 14.79
CA LYS A 453 -9.30 -10.08 14.27
C LYS A 453 -9.21 -10.13 12.75
N ILE A 454 -9.05 -11.33 12.17
CA ILE A 454 -8.99 -11.51 10.71
C ILE A 454 -10.28 -11.04 10.04
N HIS A 455 -11.43 -11.39 10.59
CA HIS A 455 -12.72 -10.99 10.01
C HIS A 455 -12.96 -9.49 10.11
N LYS A 456 -12.50 -8.84 11.19
CA LYS A 456 -12.50 -7.37 11.30
C LYS A 456 -11.62 -6.73 10.22
N PHE A 457 -10.40 -7.25 10.05
CA PHE A 457 -9.50 -6.82 8.98
C PHE A 457 -10.12 -6.98 7.59
N SER A 458 -10.67 -8.16 7.28
CA SER A 458 -11.32 -8.45 6.00
C SER A 458 -12.56 -7.58 5.73
N SER A 459 -13.40 -7.29 6.74
CA SER A 459 -14.58 -6.45 6.55
C SER A 459 -14.20 -5.01 6.17
N VAL A 460 -13.13 -4.51 6.78
CA VAL A 460 -12.63 -3.15 6.57
C VAL A 460 -12.02 -2.98 5.16
N LEU A 461 -11.46 -4.05 4.58
CA LEU A 461 -10.96 -4.04 3.20
C LEU A 461 -12.06 -4.18 2.13
N SER A 462 -13.17 -4.85 2.45
CA SER A 462 -14.20 -5.25 1.49
C SER A 462 -14.72 -4.12 0.60
N TYR A 463 -14.79 -2.89 1.12
CA TYR A 463 -15.20 -1.71 0.36
C TYR A 463 -14.26 -1.46 -0.84
N PHE A 464 -12.96 -1.47 -0.62
CA PHE A 464 -11.94 -1.16 -1.64
C PHE A 464 -11.62 -2.36 -2.54
N THR A 465 -11.90 -3.58 -2.08
CA THR A 465 -11.66 -4.80 -2.86
C THR A 465 -12.84 -5.23 -3.71
N THR A 466 -13.96 -4.49 -3.69
CA THR A 466 -15.19 -4.83 -4.46
C THR A 466 -15.75 -3.65 -5.25
N ARG A 467 -15.16 -2.46 -5.14
CA ARG A 467 -15.61 -1.24 -5.83
C ARG A 467 -14.49 -0.68 -6.66
N GLU A 468 -14.78 -0.44 -7.93
CA GLU A 468 -13.89 0.26 -8.85
C GLU A 468 -14.01 1.78 -8.60
N ILE A 469 -12.87 2.45 -8.55
CA ILE A 469 -12.79 3.92 -8.48
C ILE A 469 -11.87 4.36 -9.59
N GLN A 470 -12.36 5.23 -10.46
CA GLN A 470 -11.56 5.80 -11.54
C GLN A 470 -10.75 6.98 -11.01
N PHE A 471 -9.45 7.00 -11.30
CA PHE A 471 -8.57 8.08 -10.90
C PHE A 471 -8.06 8.85 -12.12
N CYS A 472 -7.85 10.16 -11.94
CA CYS A 472 -7.09 10.98 -12.87
C CYS A 472 -5.78 11.41 -12.19
N ASN A 473 -4.64 11.28 -12.88
CA ASN A 473 -3.31 11.69 -12.42
C ASN A 473 -2.59 12.62 -13.43
N ARG A 474 -3.35 13.48 -14.12
CA ARG A 474 -2.82 14.32 -15.21
C ARG A 474 -1.64 15.17 -14.75
N ARG A 475 -1.72 15.80 -13.59
CA ARG A 475 -0.65 16.63 -13.02
C ARG A 475 0.57 15.78 -12.65
N THR A 476 0.38 14.61 -12.07
CA THR A 476 1.48 13.68 -11.79
C THR A 476 2.22 13.26 -13.07
N ARG A 477 1.50 12.95 -14.15
CA ARG A 477 2.11 12.62 -15.45
C ARG A 477 2.81 13.80 -16.10
N GLN A 478 2.18 14.98 -16.06
CA GLN A 478 2.79 16.22 -16.54
C GLN A 478 4.09 16.52 -15.76
N LEU A 479 4.09 16.34 -14.44
CA LEU A 479 5.29 16.48 -13.61
C LEU A 479 6.40 15.53 -14.07
N TRP A 480 6.08 14.29 -14.44
CA TRP A 480 7.08 13.35 -14.99
C TRP A 480 7.61 13.84 -16.34
N GLU A 481 6.74 14.29 -17.24
CA GLU A 481 7.12 14.82 -18.56
C GLU A 481 8.05 16.04 -18.44
N ASP A 482 7.74 16.96 -17.53
CA ASP A 482 8.50 18.19 -17.27
C ASP A 482 9.81 17.96 -16.48
N THR A 483 10.04 16.75 -15.97
CA THR A 483 11.26 16.41 -15.22
C THR A 483 12.43 16.13 -16.18
N SER A 484 13.60 16.70 -15.89
CA SER A 484 14.83 16.47 -16.68
C SER A 484 15.23 14.98 -16.71
N GLU A 485 15.93 14.54 -17.75
CA GLU A 485 16.36 13.14 -17.87
C GLU A 485 17.32 12.73 -16.74
N GLU A 486 18.16 13.65 -16.26
CA GLU A 486 19.02 13.43 -15.10
C GLU A 486 18.20 13.23 -13.82
N ASP A 487 17.16 14.05 -13.62
CA ASP A 487 16.26 13.91 -12.47
C ASP A 487 15.36 12.67 -12.59
N LYS A 488 14.94 12.26 -13.79
CA LYS A 488 14.19 11.00 -14.00
C LYS A 488 15.02 9.77 -13.61
N ARG A 489 16.33 9.80 -13.87
CA ARG A 489 17.26 8.72 -13.45
C ARG A 489 17.47 8.70 -11.95
N LEU A 490 17.61 9.88 -11.32
CA LEU A 490 17.89 9.99 -9.89
C LEU A 490 16.63 9.82 -9.02
N PHE A 491 15.48 10.29 -9.50
CA PHE A 491 14.18 10.25 -8.84
C PHE A 491 13.14 9.62 -9.78
N PRO A 492 13.25 8.33 -10.13
CA PRO A 492 12.27 7.69 -11.00
C PRO A 492 10.91 7.60 -10.30
N PHE A 493 9.83 7.99 -10.98
CA PHE A 493 8.48 7.87 -10.44
C PHE A 493 7.37 7.60 -11.46
N SER A 494 7.68 7.26 -12.71
CA SER A 494 6.62 6.79 -13.62
C SER A 494 6.26 5.32 -13.35
N MET A 495 4.96 5.06 -13.22
CA MET A 495 4.43 3.71 -13.03
C MET A 495 4.60 2.83 -14.29
N THR A 496 4.81 3.42 -15.46
CA THR A 496 5.10 2.68 -16.72
C THR A 496 6.36 1.81 -16.62
N SER A 497 7.30 2.19 -15.76
CA SER A 497 8.57 1.48 -15.56
C SER A 497 8.46 0.26 -14.63
N VAL A 498 7.31 0.04 -13.99
CA VAL A 498 7.11 -1.06 -13.03
C VAL A 498 6.72 -2.33 -13.76
N ASP A 499 7.57 -3.34 -13.75
CA ASP A 499 7.18 -4.69 -14.13
C ASP A 499 6.54 -5.39 -12.92
N TRP A 500 5.23 -5.64 -12.97
CA TRP A 500 4.51 -6.30 -11.89
C TRP A 500 4.98 -7.74 -11.64
N SER A 501 5.41 -8.46 -12.68
CA SER A 501 5.93 -9.83 -12.55
C SER A 501 7.27 -9.82 -11.81
N GLU A 502 8.19 -8.93 -12.22
CA GLU A 502 9.47 -8.77 -11.53
C GLU A 502 9.25 -8.32 -10.08
N TYR A 503 8.38 -7.32 -9.87
CA TYR A 503 8.05 -6.79 -8.55
C TYR A 503 7.51 -7.88 -7.60
N PHE A 504 6.56 -8.70 -8.06
CA PHE A 504 5.97 -9.74 -7.22
C PHE A 504 6.79 -11.02 -7.11
N SER A 505 7.78 -11.24 -7.99
CA SER A 505 8.69 -12.39 -7.90
C SER A 505 9.48 -12.45 -6.58
N GLN A 506 9.80 -11.29 -6.00
CA GLN A 506 10.57 -11.16 -4.76
C GLN A 506 9.72 -10.67 -3.57
N TYR A 507 8.43 -10.39 -3.78
CA TYR A 507 7.59 -9.77 -2.75
C TYR A 507 7.44 -10.64 -1.49
N LEU A 508 7.20 -11.94 -1.66
CA LEU A 508 7.13 -12.89 -0.55
C LEU A 508 8.49 -13.09 0.15
N ALA A 509 9.59 -13.03 -0.60
CA ALA A 509 10.93 -13.03 -0.03
C ALA A 509 11.17 -11.77 0.82
N GLY A 510 10.73 -10.61 0.34
CA GLY A 510 10.74 -9.35 1.09
C GLY A 510 9.92 -9.44 2.39
N ILE A 511 8.71 -9.98 2.34
CA ILE A 511 7.88 -10.23 3.53
C ILE A 511 8.62 -11.14 4.53
N ARG A 512 9.18 -12.25 4.06
CA ARG A 512 9.95 -13.19 4.89
C ARG A 512 11.13 -12.51 5.59
N LYS A 513 11.90 -11.72 4.84
CA LYS A 513 13.10 -11.03 5.32
C LYS A 513 12.80 -9.86 6.25
N TYR A 514 11.88 -8.96 5.87
CA TYR A 514 11.71 -7.68 6.56
C TYR A 514 10.58 -7.69 7.60
N ILE A 515 9.48 -8.43 7.35
CA ILE A 515 8.35 -8.53 8.29
C ILE A 515 8.60 -9.65 9.31
N PHE A 516 8.95 -10.84 8.82
CA PHE A 516 9.15 -12.01 9.69
C PHE A 516 10.57 -12.13 10.24
N LYS A 517 11.52 -11.36 9.70
CA LYS A 517 12.94 -11.39 10.11
C LYS A 517 13.54 -12.80 10.03
N GLU A 518 13.07 -13.59 9.06
CA GLU A 518 13.57 -14.95 8.82
C GLU A 518 14.81 -14.87 7.91
N SER A 519 15.93 -15.47 8.34
CA SER A 519 17.14 -15.57 7.51
C SER A 519 16.95 -16.60 6.38
N GLU A 520 17.79 -16.49 5.35
CA GLU A 520 17.83 -17.46 4.23
C GLU A 520 18.12 -18.89 4.72
N ASP A 521 18.89 -19.05 5.80
CA ASP A 521 19.21 -20.36 6.39
C ASP A 521 17.99 -21.13 6.88
N THR A 522 16.89 -20.43 7.18
CA THR A 522 15.64 -21.07 7.64
C THR A 522 14.75 -21.52 6.47
N LEU A 523 15.09 -21.16 5.22
CA LEU A 523 14.28 -21.47 4.03
C LEU A 523 14.17 -22.98 3.73
N PRO A 524 15.25 -23.80 3.84
CA PRO A 524 15.14 -25.25 3.62
C PRO A 524 14.15 -25.92 4.57
N GLN A 525 14.17 -25.54 5.86
CA GLN A 525 13.24 -26.07 6.85
C GLN A 525 11.80 -25.62 6.57
N ALA A 526 11.61 -24.35 6.18
CA ALA A 526 10.30 -23.84 5.77
C ALA A 526 9.73 -24.64 4.57
N LYS A 527 10.54 -24.95 3.56
CA LYS A 527 10.15 -25.76 2.40
C LYS A 527 9.74 -27.20 2.76
N ILE A 528 10.44 -27.84 3.71
CA ILE A 528 10.06 -29.17 4.20
C ILE A 528 8.69 -29.12 4.90
N LYS A 529 8.51 -28.15 5.80
CA LYS A 529 7.23 -27.95 6.49
C LYS A 529 6.10 -27.64 5.49
N TRP A 530 6.37 -26.79 4.52
CA TRP A 530 5.42 -26.42 3.47
C TRP A 530 4.95 -27.62 2.66
N ARG A 531 5.87 -28.52 2.28
CA ARG A 531 5.53 -29.78 1.60
C ARG A 531 4.67 -30.71 2.45
N ARG A 532 4.92 -30.79 3.76
CA ARG A 532 4.06 -31.54 4.69
C ARG A 532 2.65 -30.93 4.76
N LEU A 533 2.56 -29.60 4.82
CA LEU A 533 1.29 -28.88 4.80
C LEU A 533 0.54 -29.10 3.47
N TYR A 534 1.25 -29.14 2.34
CA TYR A 534 0.67 -29.48 1.04
C TYR A 534 0.00 -30.85 1.07
N TYR A 535 0.73 -31.90 1.48
CA TYR A 535 0.15 -33.25 1.53
C TYR A 535 -1.01 -33.33 2.52
N LEU A 536 -0.88 -32.72 3.70
CA LEU A 536 -1.98 -32.63 4.66
C LEU A 536 -3.22 -31.96 4.03
N HIS A 537 -3.03 -30.87 3.30
CA HIS A 537 -4.11 -30.17 2.62
C HIS A 537 -4.77 -31.03 1.55
N GLN A 538 -3.98 -31.73 0.71
CA GLN A 538 -4.52 -32.64 -0.30
C GLN A 538 -5.28 -33.81 0.33
N THR A 539 -4.77 -34.39 1.41
CA THR A 539 -5.45 -35.46 2.16
C THR A 539 -6.80 -34.98 2.70
N VAL A 540 -6.85 -33.80 3.32
CA VAL A 540 -8.11 -33.24 3.84
C VAL A 540 -9.10 -32.92 2.71
N ARG A 541 -8.62 -32.42 1.57
CA ARG A 541 -9.47 -32.21 0.38
C ARG A 541 -10.05 -33.51 -0.16
N LEU A 542 -9.23 -34.57 -0.24
CA LEU A 542 -9.67 -35.89 -0.69
C LEU A 542 -10.70 -36.50 0.28
N ILE A 543 -10.46 -36.44 1.59
CA ILE A 543 -11.42 -36.90 2.61
C ILE A 543 -12.75 -36.16 2.47
N PHE A 544 -12.72 -34.83 2.31
CA PHE A 544 -13.93 -34.03 2.12
C PHE A 544 -14.67 -34.40 0.84
N LEU A 545 -13.96 -34.64 -0.27
CA LEU A 545 -14.56 -35.07 -1.53
C LEU A 545 -15.23 -36.45 -1.39
N ILE A 546 -14.56 -37.42 -0.77
CA ILE A 546 -15.10 -38.76 -0.51
C ILE A 546 -16.37 -38.65 0.36
N PHE A 547 -16.34 -37.83 1.41
CA PHE A 547 -17.49 -37.61 2.27
C PHE A 547 -18.67 -36.97 1.50
N ALA A 548 -18.41 -35.97 0.66
CA ALA A 548 -19.43 -35.34 -0.15
C ALA A 548 -20.07 -36.33 -1.14
N VAL A 549 -19.25 -37.14 -1.82
CA VAL A 549 -19.74 -38.20 -2.72
C VAL A 549 -20.57 -39.23 -1.97
N TYR A 550 -20.13 -39.65 -0.77
CA TYR A 550 -20.89 -40.55 0.10
C TYR A 550 -22.26 -39.98 0.49
N CYS A 551 -22.33 -38.70 0.88
CA CYS A 551 -23.61 -38.05 1.20
C CYS A 551 -24.55 -38.02 -0.01
N VAL A 552 -24.04 -37.66 -1.19
CA VAL A 552 -24.83 -37.65 -2.43
C VAL A 552 -25.33 -39.05 -2.78
N TRP A 553 -24.46 -40.06 -2.72
CA TRP A 553 -24.83 -41.46 -2.94
C TRP A 553 -25.93 -41.90 -1.97
N THR A 554 -25.79 -41.61 -0.68
CA THR A 554 -26.78 -41.99 0.34
C THR A 554 -28.15 -41.35 0.06
N VAL A 555 -28.19 -40.10 -0.38
CA VAL A 555 -29.44 -39.42 -0.77
C VAL A 555 -30.03 -40.05 -2.04
N ILE A 556 -29.20 -40.33 -3.06
CA ILE A 556 -29.66 -40.96 -4.30
C ILE A 556 -30.22 -42.36 -4.02
N SER A 557 -29.52 -43.20 -3.26
CA SER A 557 -29.96 -44.55 -2.89
C SER A 557 -31.17 -44.58 -1.95
N ALA A 558 -31.51 -43.45 -1.32
CA ALA A 558 -32.72 -43.33 -0.52
C ALA A 558 -33.93 -42.88 -1.37
N VAL A 559 -33.69 -42.28 -2.53
CA VAL A 559 -34.73 -41.75 -3.44
C VAL A 559 -35.04 -42.71 -4.59
N PHE A 560 -34.02 -43.39 -5.11
CA PHE A 560 -34.09 -44.40 -6.18
C PHE A 560 -33.69 -45.76 -5.62
#